data_AF-A0A957FVD1-F1
#
_entry.id   AF-A0A957FVD1-F1
#
_cell.length_a   1.000
_cell.length_b   1.000
_cell.length_c   1.000
_cell.angle_alpha   90.00
_cell.angle_beta   90.00
_cell.angle_gamma   90.00
#
_symmetry.space_group_name_H-M   'P 1'
#
loop_
_entity.id
_entity.type
_entity.pdbx_description
1 polymer ?
#
loop_
_entity_poly.entity_id
_entity_poly.type
_entity_poly.pdbx_seq_one_letter_code
_entity_poly.pdbx_strand_id
1 'polypeptide(L)'
;MSATRQLFLMGTVAIQDGDERLEQFRSHRAVALLSYLVCQTQPIPRSELVELIWPDKSKKRGRANLRWALNYLGKLLPDCWVVSRQAVLFEPGERCWVDVLALEQALLADDVAGLNTAVGASEGTFCRGFYFNE
;
A
#
# COMPACT_ATOMS: atom_id res chain seq x y z
N MET A 1 -14.69 5.47 -18.49
CA MET A 1 -13.64 4.44 -18.35
C MET A 1 -12.68 4.98 -17.30
N SER A 2 -12.63 4.40 -16.11
CA SER A 2 -11.71 4.88 -15.06
C SER A 2 -10.32 4.39 -15.38
N ALA A 3 -9.32 5.28 -15.30
CA ALA A 3 -7.92 4.93 -15.57
C ALA A 3 -7.38 3.93 -14.54
N THR A 4 -6.34 3.19 -14.96
CA THR A 4 -5.61 2.23 -14.10
C THR A 4 -4.77 3.01 -13.11
N ARG A 5 -4.87 2.69 -11.81
CA ARG A 5 -4.00 3.26 -10.78
C ARG A 5 -2.72 2.47 -10.64
N GLN A 6 -1.60 3.16 -10.55
CA GLN A 6 -0.29 2.59 -10.32
C GLN A 6 0.21 3.01 -8.94
N LEU A 7 0.50 2.03 -8.08
CA LEU A 7 1.10 2.24 -6.78
C LEU A 7 2.59 1.90 -6.86
N PHE A 8 3.42 2.85 -6.47
CA PHE A 8 4.86 2.71 -6.42
C PHE A 8 5.31 2.64 -4.95
N LEU A 9 5.97 1.55 -4.58
CA LEU A 9 6.60 1.33 -3.27
C LEU A 9 8.11 1.09 -3.38
N MET A 10 8.65 0.75 -4.56
CA MET A 10 10.08 0.62 -4.84
C MET A 10 10.70 1.98 -5.15
N GLY A 11 10.87 2.79 -4.11
CA GLY A 11 11.34 4.16 -4.22
C GLY A 11 10.51 5.07 -3.31
N THR A 12 10.34 6.33 -3.71
CA THR A 12 9.45 7.24 -3.00
C THR A 12 8.00 6.82 -3.23
N VAL A 13 7.26 6.61 -2.14
CA VAL A 13 5.89 6.09 -2.21
C VAL A 13 4.99 7.07 -2.96
N ALA A 14 4.36 6.61 -4.03
CA ALA A 14 3.52 7.44 -4.89
C ALA A 14 2.34 6.63 -5.47
N ILE A 15 1.25 7.33 -5.78
CA ILE A 15 0.15 6.78 -6.57
C ILE A 15 0.07 7.59 -7.85
N GLN A 16 -0.12 6.94 -8.99
CA GLN A 16 -0.35 7.58 -10.27
C GLN A 16 -1.72 7.16 -10.82
N ASP A 17 -2.48 8.13 -11.31
CA ASP A 17 -3.78 7.94 -11.96
C ASP A 17 -3.70 8.59 -13.36
N GLY A 18 -3.39 7.78 -14.39
CA GLY A 18 -3.02 8.28 -15.70
C GLY A 18 -1.68 9.02 -15.68
N ASP A 19 -1.66 10.30 -16.05
CA ASP A 19 -0.45 11.14 -16.04
C ASP A 19 -0.28 11.93 -14.71
N GLU A 20 -1.27 11.88 -13.82
CA GLU A 20 -1.23 12.61 -12.56
C GLU A 20 -0.56 11.77 -11.46
N ARG A 21 0.56 12.26 -10.93
CA ARG A 21 1.25 11.65 -9.79
C ARG A 21 0.83 12.32 -8.48
N LEU A 22 0.24 11.53 -7.60
CA LEU A 22 -0.12 11.90 -6.23
C LEU A 22 1.07 11.62 -5.31
N GLU A 23 1.94 12.61 -5.15
CA GLU A 23 3.18 12.47 -4.37
C GLU A 23 3.00 12.68 -2.86
N GLN A 24 1.87 13.24 -2.41
CA GLN A 24 1.70 13.68 -1.02
C GLN A 24 0.64 12.87 -0.25
N PHE A 25 1.11 11.84 0.45
CA PHE A 25 0.30 11.19 1.47
C PHE A 25 0.14 12.11 2.69
N ARG A 26 -1.09 12.18 3.21
CA ARG A 26 -1.44 13.03 4.36
C ARG A 26 -0.94 12.48 5.69
N SER A 27 -0.36 11.28 5.73
CA SER A 27 0.07 10.63 6.97
C SER A 27 1.12 9.55 6.71
N HIS A 28 2.25 9.66 7.40
CA HIS A 28 3.28 8.61 7.37
C HIS A 28 2.75 7.28 7.93
N ARG A 29 1.91 7.31 8.98
CA ARG A 29 1.31 6.08 9.51
C ARG A 29 0.35 5.42 8.52
N ALA A 30 -0.32 6.18 7.66
CA ALA A 30 -1.13 5.60 6.58
C ALA A 30 -0.25 4.96 5.49
N VAL A 31 0.89 5.57 5.16
CA VAL A 31 1.88 4.98 4.24
C VAL A 31 2.45 3.68 4.81
N ALA A 32 2.84 3.64 6.08
CA ALA A 32 3.28 2.42 6.74
C ALA A 32 2.21 1.31 6.70
N LEU A 33 0.95 1.67 7.02
CA LEU A 33 -0.16 0.73 6.95
C LEU A 33 -0.36 0.17 5.54
N LEU A 34 -0.37 1.03 4.52
CA LEU A 34 -0.49 0.64 3.12
C LEU A 34 0.65 -0.31 2.72
N SER A 35 1.89 0.11 2.96
CA SER A 35 3.09 -0.64 2.58
C SER A 35 3.16 -2.00 3.26
N TYR A 36 2.78 -2.07 4.55
CA TYR A 36 2.69 -3.34 5.27
C TYR A 36 1.64 -4.26 4.66
N LEU A 37 0.42 -3.75 4.43
CA LEU A 37 -0.72 -4.54 3.93
C LEU A 37 -0.51 -5.04 2.50
N VAL A 38 0.14 -4.26 1.64
CA VAL A 38 0.47 -4.68 0.26
C VAL A 38 1.33 -5.93 0.24
N CYS A 39 2.22 -6.10 1.23
CA CYS A 39 3.09 -7.28 1.33
C CYS A 39 2.42 -8.50 2.00
N GLN A 40 1.13 -8.43 2.35
CA GLN A 40 0.43 -9.53 3.01
C GLN A 40 -0.45 -10.29 2.02
N THR A 41 -0.36 -11.62 2.04
CA THR A 41 -1.21 -12.50 1.23
C THR A 41 -2.44 -13.02 1.98
N GLN A 42 -2.58 -12.70 3.27
CA GLN A 42 -3.66 -13.15 4.14
C GLN A 42 -4.30 -11.97 4.89
N PRO A 43 -5.61 -12.04 5.24
CA PRO A 43 -6.25 -10.98 6.00
C PRO A 43 -5.61 -10.76 7.38
N ILE A 44 -5.24 -9.52 7.67
CA ILE A 44 -4.60 -9.15 8.94
C ILE A 44 -5.63 -8.64 9.95
N PRO A 45 -5.63 -9.14 11.20
CA PRO A 45 -6.50 -8.65 12.25
C PRO A 45 -6.32 -7.14 12.51
N ARG A 46 -7.43 -6.44 12.65
CA ARG A 46 -7.43 -4.99 12.93
C ARG A 46 -6.77 -4.65 14.27
N SER A 47 -6.80 -5.55 15.25
CA SER A 47 -6.11 -5.38 16.52
C SER A 47 -4.59 -5.39 16.34
N GLU A 48 -4.08 -6.30 15.52
CA GLU A 48 -2.65 -6.39 15.20
C GLU A 48 -2.17 -5.15 14.46
N LEU A 49 -2.93 -4.70 13.45
CA LEU A 49 -2.63 -3.45 12.73
C LEU A 49 -2.59 -2.23 13.66
N VAL A 50 -3.42 -2.21 14.71
CA VAL A 50 -3.38 -1.13 15.71
C VAL A 50 -2.10 -1.17 16.53
N GLU A 51 -1.71 -2.34 17.00
CA GLU A 51 -0.52 -2.54 17.83
C GLU A 51 0.76 -2.29 17.02
N LEU A 52 0.78 -2.69 15.74
CA LEU A 52 1.91 -2.50 14.84
C LEU A 52 2.12 -1.02 14.45
N ILE A 53 1.06 -0.33 14.04
CA ILE A 53 1.17 1.01 13.44
C ILE A 53 1.04 2.14 14.47
N TRP A 54 0.36 1.91 15.59
CA TRP A 54 0.17 2.89 16.67
C TRP A 54 0.50 2.32 18.06
N PRO A 55 1.70 1.75 18.27
CA PRO A 55 2.09 1.16 19.56
C PRO A 55 2.07 2.18 20.71
N ASP A 56 2.27 3.46 20.38
CA ASP A 56 2.34 4.58 21.32
C ASP A 56 0.96 5.16 21.70
N LYS A 57 -0.14 4.65 21.11
CA LYS A 57 -1.50 5.16 21.36
C LYS A 57 -2.34 4.15 22.14
N SER A 58 -3.29 4.66 22.91
CA SER A 58 -4.28 3.78 23.56
C SER A 58 -5.08 2.98 22.52
N LYS A 59 -5.50 1.77 22.85
CA LYS A 59 -6.30 0.89 21.96
C LYS A 59 -7.51 1.61 21.35
N LYS A 60 -8.18 2.49 22.11
CA LYS A 60 -9.32 3.30 21.61
C LYS A 60 -8.88 4.29 20.52
N ARG A 61 -7.79 5.03 20.74
CA ARG A 61 -7.26 5.99 19.75
C ARG A 61 -6.70 5.26 18.53
N GLY A 62 -5.93 4.18 18.73
CA GLY A 62 -5.39 3.37 17.63
C GLY A 62 -6.48 2.83 16.72
N ARG A 63 -7.58 2.28 17.26
CA ARG A 63 -8.73 1.84 16.45
C ARG A 63 -9.40 2.98 15.67
N ALA A 64 -9.50 4.18 16.25
CA ALA A 64 -10.02 5.35 15.55
C ALA A 64 -9.11 5.77 14.40
N ASN A 65 -7.79 5.80 14.63
CA ASN A 65 -6.79 6.10 13.62
C ASN A 65 -6.79 5.07 12.48
N LEU A 66 -6.88 3.77 12.80
CA LEU A 66 -6.98 2.71 11.79
C LEU A 66 -8.23 2.91 10.92
N ARG A 67 -9.38 3.24 11.52
CA ARG A 67 -10.60 3.52 10.74
C ARG A 67 -10.41 4.71 9.79
N TRP A 68 -9.82 5.79 10.28
CA TRP A 68 -9.52 6.96 9.45
C TRP A 68 -8.56 6.60 8.31
N ALA A 69 -7.47 5.90 8.62
CA ALA A 69 -6.44 5.51 7.64
C ALA A 69 -7.03 4.61 6.54
N LEU A 70 -7.83 3.61 6.90
CA LEU A 70 -8.50 2.76 5.91
C LEU A 70 -9.52 3.52 5.06
N ASN A 71 -10.24 4.49 5.63
CA ASN A 71 -11.13 5.34 4.83
C ASN A 71 -10.36 6.23 3.85
N TYR A 72 -9.23 6.78 4.30
CA TYR A 72 -8.35 7.59 3.47
C TYR A 72 -7.74 6.76 2.33
N LEU A 73 -7.16 5.61 2.65
CA LEU A 73 -6.55 4.70 1.68
C LEU A 73 -7.59 4.10 0.72
N GLY A 74 -8.80 3.77 1.19
CA GLY A 74 -9.87 3.29 0.32
C GLY A 74 -10.36 4.32 -0.70
N LYS A 75 -10.20 5.62 -0.43
CA LYS A 75 -10.47 6.68 -1.43
C LYS A 75 -9.32 6.81 -2.44
N LEU A 76 -8.08 6.64 -1.97
CA LEU A 76 -6.88 6.70 -2.80
C LEU A 76 -6.70 5.46 -3.69
N LEU A 77 -7.19 4.30 -3.27
CA LEU A 77 -7.07 3.03 -3.97
C LEU A 77 -8.44 2.31 -3.88
N PRO A 78 -9.46 2.75 -4.63
CA PRO A 78 -10.77 2.10 -4.66
C PRO A 78 -10.60 0.69 -5.22
N ASP A 79 -11.47 -0.21 -4.78
CA ASP A 79 -11.53 -1.58 -5.27
C ASP A 79 -10.24 -2.40 -5.03
N CYS A 80 -9.38 -1.96 -4.09
CA CYS A 80 -8.13 -2.65 -3.72
C CYS A 80 -8.17 -3.27 -2.32
N TRP A 81 -9.34 -3.37 -1.70
CA TRP A 81 -9.45 -3.70 -0.27
C TRP A 81 -10.60 -4.65 0.03
N VAL A 82 -10.29 -5.72 0.75
CA VAL A 82 -11.28 -6.57 1.42
C VAL A 82 -11.25 -6.23 2.91
N VAL A 83 -12.25 -5.47 3.36
CA VAL A 83 -12.33 -4.95 4.73
C VAL A 83 -13.52 -5.52 5.46
N SER A 84 -13.28 -6.11 6.63
CA SER A 84 -14.32 -6.52 7.56
C SER A 84 -14.19 -5.80 8.90
N ARG A 85 -15.08 -6.15 9.84
CA ARG A 85 -14.98 -5.69 11.22
C ARG A 85 -13.80 -6.33 11.96
N GLN A 86 -13.29 -7.48 11.52
CA GLN A 86 -12.20 -8.20 12.19
C GLN A 86 -10.86 -8.00 11.50
N ALA A 87 -10.81 -7.95 10.16
CA ALA A 87 -9.56 -8.01 9.41
C ALA A 87 -9.55 -7.07 8.20
N VAL A 88 -8.35 -6.89 7.64
CA VAL A 88 -8.09 -6.12 6.42
C VAL A 88 -7.14 -6.93 5.54
N LEU A 89 -7.47 -7.03 4.26
CA LEU A 89 -6.58 -7.52 3.21
C LEU A 89 -6.47 -6.45 2.13
N PHE A 90 -5.26 -6.20 1.67
CA PHE A 90 -5.04 -5.49 0.40
C PHE A 90 -5.11 -6.51 -0.72
N GLU A 91 -6.05 -6.31 -1.64
CA GLU A 91 -6.29 -7.20 -2.78
C GLU A 91 -6.47 -6.30 -4.01
N PRO A 92 -5.39 -6.02 -4.76
CA PRO A 92 -5.48 -5.11 -5.90
C PRO A 92 -6.32 -5.76 -6.98
N GLY A 93 -7.42 -5.10 -7.37
CA GLY A 93 -8.18 -5.50 -8.54
C GLY A 93 -7.40 -5.24 -9.84
N GLU A 94 -7.94 -5.69 -10.97
CA GLU A 94 -7.30 -5.56 -12.31
C GLU A 94 -6.94 -4.12 -12.72
N ARG A 95 -7.53 -3.12 -12.07
CA ARG A 95 -7.29 -1.69 -12.31
C ARG A 95 -6.29 -1.07 -11.36
N CYS A 96 -5.62 -1.87 -10.54
CA CYS A 96 -4.54 -1.42 -9.67
C CYS A 96 -3.30 -2.24 -9.96
N TRP A 97 -2.27 -1.57 -10.48
CA TRP A 97 -0.95 -2.13 -10.64
C TRP A 97 -0.07 -1.70 -9.46
N VAL A 98 0.74 -2.62 -8.94
CA VAL A 98 1.65 -2.35 -7.82
C VAL A 98 3.03 -2.87 -8.20
N ASP A 99 4.04 -2.02 -8.15
CA ASP A 99 5.40 -2.34 -8.59
C ASP A 99 6.01 -3.55 -7.86
N VAL A 100 5.86 -3.64 -6.54
CA VAL A 100 6.37 -4.78 -5.74
C VAL A 100 5.70 -6.10 -6.11
N LEU A 101 4.38 -6.09 -6.34
CA LEU A 101 3.64 -7.29 -6.71
C LEU A 101 3.96 -7.73 -8.15
N ALA A 102 4.13 -6.76 -9.05
CA ALA A 102 4.57 -7.03 -10.42
C ALA A 102 5.98 -7.63 -10.46
N LEU A 103 6.89 -7.14 -9.61
CA LEU A 103 8.22 -7.70 -9.45
C LEU A 103 8.17 -9.14 -8.93
N GLU A 104 7.39 -9.39 -7.87
CA GLU A 104 7.21 -10.74 -7.30
C GLU A 104 6.63 -11.71 -8.33
N GLN A 105 5.60 -11.30 -9.08
CA GLN A 105 4.99 -12.10 -10.14
C GLN A 105 6.00 -12.45 -11.24
N ALA A 106 6.80 -11.47 -11.70
CA ALA A 106 7.80 -11.69 -12.74
C ALA A 106 8.93 -12.62 -12.26
N LEU A 107 9.34 -12.51 -10.99
CA LEU A 107 10.30 -13.43 -10.38
C LEU A 107 9.77 -14.88 -10.33
N LEU A 108 8.52 -15.07 -9.93
CA LEU A 108 7.90 -16.39 -9.86
C LEU A 108 7.69 -17.03 -11.23
N ALA A 109 7.46 -16.21 -12.27
CA ALA A 109 7.26 -16.65 -13.64
C ALA A 109 8.56 -16.86 -14.44
N ASP A 110 9.72 -16.53 -13.86
CA ASP A 110 11.01 -16.44 -14.58
C ASP A 110 10.92 -15.55 -15.84
N ASP A 111 10.12 -14.49 -15.75
CA ASP A 111 9.86 -13.56 -16.86
C ASP A 111 10.84 -12.39 -16.83
N VAL A 112 11.95 -12.53 -17.56
CA VAL A 112 12.98 -11.49 -17.69
C VAL A 112 12.43 -10.18 -18.25
N ALA A 113 11.43 -10.21 -19.15
CA ALA A 113 10.85 -8.99 -19.70
C ALA A 113 9.99 -8.26 -18.65
N GLY A 114 9.18 -9.02 -17.90
CA GLY A 114 8.43 -8.52 -16.76
C GLY A 114 9.34 -7.93 -15.68
N LEU A 115 10.47 -8.60 -15.37
CA LEU A 115 11.47 -8.10 -14.42
C LEU A 115 12.05 -6.77 -14.87
N ASN A 116 12.48 -6.65 -16.13
CA ASN A 116 13.00 -5.39 -16.67
C ASN A 116 11.97 -4.25 -16.58
N THR A 117 10.69 -4.56 -16.78
CA THR A 117 9.60 -3.59 -16.66
C THR A 117 9.41 -3.14 -15.21
N ALA A 118 9.31 -4.09 -14.27
CA ALA A 118 9.11 -3.79 -12.85
C ALA A 118 10.31 -3.03 -12.26
N VAL A 119 11.54 -3.44 -12.60
CA VAL A 119 12.78 -2.76 -12.18
C VAL A 119 12.90 -1.39 -12.84
N GLY A 120 12.55 -1.24 -14.12
CA GLY A 120 12.58 0.05 -14.81
C GLY A 120 11.60 1.08 -14.22
N ALA A 121 10.48 0.61 -13.66
CA ALA A 121 9.51 1.43 -12.93
C ALA A 121 9.94 1.73 -11.47
N SER A 122 10.92 1.00 -10.94
CA SER A 122 11.40 1.13 -9.56
C SER A 122 12.46 2.22 -9.47
N GLU A 123 12.20 3.26 -8.67
CA GLU A 123 13.11 4.41 -8.49
C GLU A 123 14.12 4.24 -7.35
N GLY A 124 14.14 3.08 -6.68
CA GLY A 124 15.14 2.73 -5.70
C GLY A 124 14.63 1.82 -4.58
N THR A 125 15.18 1.99 -3.37
CA THR A 125 14.86 1.16 -2.21
C THR A 125 13.40 1.31 -1.79
N PHE A 126 12.83 0.20 -1.31
CA PHE A 126 11.47 0.15 -0.75
C PHE A 126 11.20 1.31 0.21
N CYS A 127 10.09 2.04 -0.02
CA CYS A 127 9.65 3.17 0.77
C CYS A 127 10.76 4.20 1.07
N ARG A 128 11.58 4.53 0.07
CA ARG A 128 12.69 5.49 0.22
C ARG A 128 12.19 6.82 0.78
N GLY A 129 12.85 7.29 1.84
CA GLY A 129 12.52 8.55 2.51
C GLY A 129 11.33 8.44 3.47
N PHE A 130 10.79 7.24 3.69
CA PHE A 130 9.78 6.99 4.70
C PHE A 130 10.39 6.90 6.10
N TYR A 131 9.80 7.61 7.06
CA TYR A 131 10.13 7.51 8.48
C TYR A 131 8.89 7.84 9.31
N PHE A 132 8.78 7.24 10.50
CA PHE A 132 7.78 7.71 11.47
C PHE A 132 8.29 9.02 12.07
N ASN A 133 7.55 10.11 11.89
CA ASN A 133 7.78 11.32 12.67
C ASN A 133 7.30 11.04 14.10
N GLU A 134 8.14 11.38 15.09
CA GLU A 134 7.78 11.36 16.51
C GLU A 134 6.56 12.24 16.82
#